data_AF-A0A939WU40-F1
#
_entry.id   AF-A0A939WU40-F1
#
_cell.length_a   1.000
_cell.length_b   1.000
_cell.length_c   1.000
_cell.angle_alpha   90.00
_cell.angle_beta   90.00
_cell.angle_gamma   90.00
#
_symmetry.space_group_name_H-M   'P 1'
#
loop_
_entity.id
_entity.type
_entity.pdbx_description
1 polymer ?
#
loop_
_entity_poly.entity_id
_entity_poly.type
_entity_poly.pdbx_seq_one_letter_code
_entity_poly.pdbx_strand_id
1 'polypeptide(L)'
;MKANLLALVILATAAIAARGNITPSNDTSGASDAAAIQSAIDTAANGGTVTLGSGMFYINSQLNVTNGVTLAGQGWENTVIKQVATTPSAETRVVTVSGGAKIERVTLTGGRV
;
A
#
# COMPACT_ATOMS: atom_id res chain seq x y z
N MET A 1 27.38 -32.31 -12.65
CA MET A 1 25.90 -32.32 -12.58
C MET A 1 25.48 -31.04 -11.88
N LYS A 2 24.51 -30.33 -12.48
CA LYS A 2 24.26 -28.89 -12.28
C LYS A 2 23.82 -28.57 -10.85
N ALA A 3 24.44 -27.55 -10.26
CA ALA A 3 24.05 -26.97 -8.98
C ALA A 3 22.66 -26.34 -9.10
N ASN A 4 21.73 -26.75 -8.24
CA ASN A 4 20.39 -26.19 -8.15
C ASN A 4 20.47 -24.92 -7.27
N LEU A 5 20.86 -23.81 -7.91
CA LEU A 5 20.89 -22.48 -7.31
C LEU A 5 19.54 -21.79 -7.57
N LEU A 6 19.08 -21.01 -6.57
CA LEU A 6 18.03 -19.97 -6.65
C LEU A 6 16.59 -20.40 -6.33
N ALA A 7 16.32 -20.53 -5.03
CA ALA A 7 15.11 -19.94 -4.45
C ALA A 7 15.41 -19.46 -3.02
N LEU A 8 16.45 -18.61 -2.90
CA LEU A 8 16.52 -17.70 -1.76
C LEU A 8 15.41 -16.66 -1.99
N VAL A 9 14.18 -17.00 -1.59
CA VAL A 9 13.14 -16.00 -1.40
C VAL A 9 13.60 -15.17 -0.21
N ILE A 10 14.31 -14.10 -0.52
CA ILE A 10 14.83 -13.15 0.44
C ILE A 10 13.64 -12.65 1.25
N LEU A 11 13.77 -12.83 2.57
CA LEU A 11 12.98 -12.22 3.62
C LEU A 11 12.68 -10.76 3.27
N ALA A 12 11.49 -10.45 2.77
CA ALA A 12 10.98 -9.09 2.80
C ALA A 12 10.60 -8.82 4.26
N THR A 13 11.51 -8.15 4.94
CA THR A 13 11.51 -7.77 6.34
C THR A 13 10.13 -7.29 6.81
N ALA A 14 9.46 -8.11 7.60
CA ALA A 14 8.44 -7.61 8.51
C ALA A 14 9.15 -6.72 9.55
N ALA A 15 8.56 -5.56 9.83
CA ALA A 15 9.01 -4.51 10.76
C ALA A 15 10.04 -3.50 10.24
N ILE A 16 9.54 -2.45 9.58
CA ILE A 16 9.98 -1.08 9.88
C ILE A 16 8.73 -0.27 10.22
N ALA A 17 8.18 -0.53 11.41
CA ALA A 17 7.45 0.51 12.10
C ALA A 17 8.50 1.52 12.61
N ALA A 18 8.50 2.71 12.02
CA ALA A 18 9.33 3.89 12.28
C ALA A 18 10.78 3.87 11.76
N ARG A 19 11.05 4.62 10.67
CA ARG A 19 11.94 5.82 10.59
C ARG A 19 11.82 6.59 9.23
N GLY A 20 10.69 6.51 8.51
CA GLY A 20 10.54 7.21 7.23
C GLY A 20 9.23 6.88 6.52
N ASN A 21 8.91 7.67 5.49
CA ASN A 21 7.74 7.45 4.66
C ASN A 21 7.92 6.18 3.83
N ILE A 22 6.84 5.42 3.58
CA ILE A 22 6.84 4.32 2.60
C ILE A 22 7.12 4.94 1.22
N THR A 23 8.13 4.49 0.51
CA THR A 23 8.44 4.96 -0.85
C THR A 23 7.80 4.03 -1.88
N PRO A 24 7.35 4.54 -3.04
CA PRO A 24 6.86 3.68 -4.12
C PRO A 24 7.95 2.71 -4.58
N SER A 25 7.54 1.47 -4.84
CA SER A 25 8.43 0.40 -5.30
C SER A 25 8.85 0.54 -6.76
N ASN A 26 8.15 1.38 -7.54
CA ASN A 26 8.23 1.45 -9.01
C ASN A 26 7.78 0.17 -9.73
N ASP A 27 7.14 -0.76 -9.01
CA ASP A 27 6.51 -1.95 -9.57
C ASP A 27 5.12 -1.60 -10.10
N THR A 28 4.94 -1.64 -11.42
CA THR A 28 3.64 -1.33 -12.05
C THR A 28 2.64 -2.49 -11.98
N SER A 29 3.04 -3.68 -11.53
CA SER A 29 2.11 -4.79 -11.25
C SER A 29 1.31 -4.54 -9.98
N GLY A 30 1.82 -3.66 -9.12
CA GLY A 30 1.21 -3.23 -7.87
C GLY A 30 1.21 -4.24 -6.73
N ALA A 31 1.85 -5.40 -6.89
CA ALA A 31 1.95 -6.40 -5.83
C ALA A 31 2.81 -5.87 -4.66
N SER A 32 3.92 -5.21 -4.99
CA SER A 32 4.90 -4.76 -4.00
C SER A 32 4.38 -3.64 -3.11
N ASP A 33 3.79 -2.59 -3.69
CA ASP A 33 3.25 -1.48 -2.90
C ASP A 33 2.02 -1.92 -2.10
N ALA A 34 1.13 -2.74 -2.67
CA ALA A 34 -0.04 -3.25 -1.96
C ALA A 34 0.35 -4.01 -0.70
N ALA A 35 1.34 -4.92 -0.80
CA ALA A 35 1.84 -5.69 0.34
C ALA A 35 2.51 -4.78 1.39
N ALA A 36 3.35 -3.84 0.96
CA ALA A 36 4.05 -2.93 1.86
C ALA A 36 3.09 -2.01 2.62
N ILE A 37 2.12 -1.42 1.93
CA ILE A 37 1.14 -0.51 2.52
C ILE A 37 0.20 -1.28 3.47
N GLN A 38 -0.32 -2.44 3.05
CA GLN A 38 -1.22 -3.23 3.89
C GLN A 38 -0.49 -3.72 5.15
N SER A 39 0.75 -4.20 5.03
CA SER A 39 1.55 -4.62 6.19
C SER A 39 1.77 -3.46 7.17
N ALA A 40 2.01 -2.24 6.66
CA ALA A 40 2.15 -1.07 7.52
C ALA A 40 0.84 -0.68 8.21
N ILE A 41 -0.30 -0.81 7.53
CA ILE A 41 -1.63 -0.60 8.13
C ILE A 41 -1.89 -1.63 9.22
N ASP A 42 -1.62 -2.91 8.95
CA ASP A 42 -1.83 -4.00 9.90
C ASP A 42 -0.92 -3.88 11.13
N THR A 43 0.28 -3.31 10.94
CA THR A 43 1.25 -3.05 12.02
C THR A 43 0.96 -1.76 12.78
N ALA A 44 0.32 -0.78 12.14
CA ALA A 44 -0.12 0.45 12.78
C ALA A 44 -1.23 0.10 13.77
N ALA A 45 -0.84 -0.10 15.04
CA ALA A 45 -1.74 -0.35 16.17
C ALA A 45 -2.94 0.61 16.17
N ASN A 46 -4.07 0.21 16.77
CA ASN A 46 -5.33 0.96 16.79
C ASN A 46 -5.13 2.49 16.95
N GLY A 47 -5.33 3.27 15.88
CA GLY A 47 -5.15 4.73 15.86
C GLY A 47 -3.80 5.24 15.34
N GLY A 48 -2.89 4.37 14.90
CA GLY A 48 -1.57 4.72 14.38
C GLY A 48 -1.63 5.46 13.04
N THR A 49 -0.49 6.05 12.64
CA THR A 49 -0.37 6.75 11.34
C THR A 49 0.64 6.05 10.45
N VAL A 50 0.20 5.70 9.23
CA VAL A 50 1.03 5.20 8.14
C VAL A 50 1.29 6.35 7.18
N THR A 51 2.56 6.71 6.97
CA THR A 51 2.93 7.82 6.08
C THR A 51 3.51 7.31 4.77
N LEU A 52 2.92 7.77 3.67
CA LEU A 52 3.38 7.52 2.30
C LEU A 52 4.25 8.67 1.82
N GLY A 53 5.29 8.34 1.07
CA GLY A 53 6.18 9.28 0.39
C GLY A 53 5.50 9.89 -0.83
N SER A 54 6.20 10.78 -1.51
CA SER A 54 5.77 11.25 -2.83
C SER A 54 5.98 10.16 -3.89
N GLY A 55 5.12 10.17 -4.91
CA GLY A 55 5.17 9.30 -6.07
C GLY A 55 3.88 8.51 -6.28
N MET A 56 3.97 7.59 -7.25
CA MET A 56 2.87 6.75 -7.71
C MET A 56 3.02 5.35 -7.13
N PHE A 57 2.08 4.96 -6.27
CA PHE A 57 1.96 3.61 -5.74
C PHE A 57 0.94 2.84 -6.58
N TYR A 58 1.37 1.73 -7.16
CA TYR A 58 0.45 0.85 -7.88
C TYR A 58 -0.04 -0.23 -6.93
N ILE A 59 -1.34 -0.50 -6.90
CA ILE A 59 -1.89 -1.61 -6.12
C ILE A 59 -2.66 -2.52 -7.04
N ASN A 60 -2.61 -3.84 -6.85
CA ASN A 60 -3.45 -4.80 -7.58
C ASN A 60 -4.54 -5.43 -6.72
N SER A 61 -4.53 -5.13 -5.42
CA SER A 61 -5.51 -5.56 -4.43
C SER A 61 -6.00 -4.34 -3.67
N GLN A 62 -7.21 -4.42 -3.13
CA GLN A 62 -7.81 -3.36 -2.34
C GLN A 62 -7.05 -3.20 -1.01
N LEU A 63 -6.81 -1.94 -0.60
CA LEU A 63 -6.31 -1.62 0.73
C LEU A 63 -7.45 -1.58 1.76
N ASN A 64 -7.24 -2.17 2.94
CA ASN A 64 -8.18 -2.15 4.04
C ASN A 64 -7.65 -1.27 5.17
N VAL A 65 -8.09 -0.02 5.23
CA VAL A 65 -7.71 0.92 6.30
C VAL A 65 -8.77 0.85 7.38
N THR A 66 -8.40 0.31 8.54
CA THR A 66 -9.33 -0.02 9.62
C THR A 66 -8.76 0.40 10.99
N ASN A 67 -9.48 0.12 12.07
CA ASN A 67 -8.97 0.27 13.44
C ASN A 67 -8.47 1.68 13.79
N GLY A 68 -9.09 2.73 13.26
CA GLY A 68 -8.69 4.11 13.51
C GLY A 68 -7.37 4.54 12.86
N VAL A 69 -6.75 3.69 12.03
CA VAL A 69 -5.48 4.00 11.36
C VAL A 69 -5.65 5.18 10.40
N THR A 70 -4.68 6.08 10.41
CA THR A 70 -4.58 7.18 9.46
C THR A 70 -3.55 6.86 8.38
N LEU A 71 -3.97 6.80 7.13
CA LEU A 71 -3.10 6.70 5.96
C LEU A 71 -2.86 8.10 5.39
N ALA A 72 -1.64 8.62 5.54
CA ALA A 72 -1.30 10.01 5.21
C ALA A 72 -0.29 10.09 4.06
N GLY A 73 -0.57 10.92 3.06
CA GLY A 73 0.34 11.23 1.95
C GLY A 73 1.01 12.61 2.07
N GLN A 74 1.86 12.92 1.10
CA GLN A 74 2.57 14.21 1.03
C GLN A 74 1.75 15.34 0.40
N GLY A 75 0.54 15.04 -0.09
CA GLY A 75 -0.35 15.99 -0.78
C GLY A 75 -1.01 15.34 -1.99
N TRP A 76 -2.16 15.88 -2.42
CA TRP A 76 -2.98 15.27 -3.48
C TRP A 76 -2.24 15.18 -4.82
N GLU A 77 -1.37 16.13 -5.11
CA GLU A 77 -0.54 16.11 -6.33
C GLU A 77 0.74 15.28 -6.19
N ASN A 78 1.13 14.99 -4.94
CA ASN A 78 2.44 14.40 -4.64
C ASN A 78 2.36 12.91 -4.33
N THR A 79 1.23 12.41 -3.82
CA THR A 79 1.07 11.00 -3.45
C THR A 79 -0.18 10.45 -4.11
N VAL A 80 0.00 9.48 -5.01
CA VAL A 80 -1.08 8.85 -5.76
C VAL A 80 -1.07 7.34 -5.49
N ILE A 81 -2.20 6.78 -5.11
CA ILE A 81 -2.43 5.32 -5.09
C ILE A 81 -3.34 4.99 -6.26
N LYS A 82 -2.84 4.15 -7.17
CA LYS A 82 -3.54 3.72 -8.37
C LYS A 82 -3.80 2.22 -8.35
N GLN A 83 -5.06 1.85 -8.40
CA GLN A 83 -5.48 0.46 -8.60
C GLN A 83 -5.24 0.05 -10.06
N VAL A 84 -4.58 -1.10 -10.24
CA VAL A 84 -4.16 -1.69 -11.52
C VAL A 84 -4.53 -3.17 -11.63
N ALA A 85 -5.62 -3.58 -10.96
CA ALA A 85 -6.18 -4.92 -11.04
C ALA A 85 -6.13 -5.47 -12.48
N THR A 86 -5.58 -6.67 -12.64
CA THR A 86 -5.36 -7.29 -13.95
C THR A 86 -6.67 -7.57 -14.71
N THR A 87 -7.77 -7.69 -13.96
CA THR A 87 -9.14 -7.83 -14.50
C THR A 87 -10.05 -6.79 -13.83
N PRO A 88 -10.08 -5.54 -14.32
CA PRO A 88 -10.94 -4.52 -13.76
C PRO A 88 -12.41 -4.93 -13.86
N SER A 89 -13.15 -4.81 -12.76
CA SER A 89 -14.60 -4.91 -12.75
C SER A 89 -15.20 -3.61 -12.22
N ALA A 90 -16.51 -3.46 -12.36
CA ALA A 90 -17.23 -2.36 -11.72
C ALA A 90 -17.03 -2.35 -10.18
N GLU A 91 -16.64 -3.47 -9.59
CA GLU A 91 -16.40 -3.61 -8.15
C GLU A 91 -14.93 -3.47 -7.75
N THR A 92 -14.01 -3.22 -8.68
CA THR A 92 -12.60 -2.98 -8.35
C THR A 92 -12.46 -1.75 -7.44
N ARG A 93 -11.96 -1.96 -6.21
CA ARG A 93 -11.78 -0.90 -5.20
C ARG A 93 -10.31 -0.55 -5.02
N VAL A 94 -10.03 0.72 -4.82
CA VAL A 94 -8.72 1.20 -4.36
C VAL A 94 -8.59 0.92 -2.87
N VAL A 95 -9.61 1.29 -2.10
CA VAL A 95 -9.58 1.24 -0.64
C VAL A 95 -10.96 0.97 -0.05
N THR A 96 -10.97 0.42 1.16
CA THR A 96 -12.12 0.45 2.08
C THR A 96 -11.68 1.09 3.38
N VAL A 97 -12.46 2.03 3.88
CA VAL A 97 -12.21 2.76 5.13
C VAL A 97 -13.30 2.43 6.14
N SER A 98 -12.93 1.96 7.32
CA SER A 98 -13.89 1.60 8.37
C SER A 98 -13.30 1.78 9.77
N GLY A 99 -14.14 1.62 10.81
CA GLY A 99 -13.67 1.63 12.21
C GLY A 99 -12.96 2.91 12.64
N GLY A 100 -13.39 4.07 12.13
CA GLY A 100 -12.80 5.38 12.45
C GLY A 100 -11.48 5.69 11.73
N ALA A 101 -11.06 4.83 10.79
CA ALA A 101 -9.89 5.07 9.95
C ALA A 101 -10.03 6.32 9.08
N LYS A 102 -8.89 6.88 8.67
CA LYS A 102 -8.81 8.09 7.86
C LYS A 102 -7.80 7.94 6.73
N ILE A 103 -8.08 8.62 5.62
CA ILE A 103 -7.14 8.81 4.54
C ILE A 103 -7.01 10.31 4.31
N GLU A 104 -5.78 10.80 4.35
CA GLU A 104 -5.50 12.23 4.25
C GLU A 104 -4.36 12.48 3.28
N ARG A 105 -4.49 13.54 2.46
CA ARG A 105 -3.42 14.01 1.59
C ARG A 105 -2.93 12.97 0.56
N VAL A 106 -3.81 12.07 0.11
CA VAL A 106 -3.54 11.05 -0.92
C VAL A 106 -4.59 11.14 -2.02
N THR A 107 -4.17 11.06 -3.28
CA THR A 107 -5.06 10.84 -4.42
C THR A 107 -5.29 9.35 -4.63
N LEU A 108 -6.55 8.93 -4.73
CA LEU A 108 -6.96 7.54 -4.99
C LEU A 108 -7.56 7.45 -6.39
N THR A 109 -7.09 6.50 -7.21
CA THR A 109 -7.55 6.37 -8.60
C THR A 109 -7.50 4.93 -9.13
N GLY A 110 -8.10 4.67 -10.28
CA GLY A 110 -8.12 3.35 -10.93
C GLY A 110 -9.16 2.37 -10.37
N GLY A 111 -10.05 2.83 -9.49
CA GLY A 111 -11.12 2.01 -8.90
C GLY A 111 -12.05 2.84 -8.01
N ARG A 112 -12.97 2.14 -7.33
CA ARG A 112 -13.91 2.72 -6.37
C ARG A 112 -13.24 2.99 -5.02
N VAL A 113 -13.78 3.95 -4.27
CA VAL A 113 -13.43 4.25 -2.88
C VAL A 113 -14.65 3.99 -1.99
#